data_AF-A0A434PBS9-F1
#
_entry.id   AF-A0A434PBS9-F1
#
_cell.length_a   1.000
_cell.length_b   1.000
_cell.length_c   1.000
_cell.angle_alpha   90.00
_cell.angle_beta   90.00
_cell.angle_gamma   90.00
#
_symmetry.space_group_name_H-M   'P 1'
#
loop_
_entity.id
_entity.type
_entity.pdbx_description
1 polymer ?
#
loop_
_entity_poly.entity_id
_entity_poly.type
_entity_poly.pdbx_seq_one_letter_code
_entity_poly.pdbx_strand_id
1 'polypeptide(L)'
;MNADAIDDIAARHPDAFRRSLWKRYAVPIGILLCILYTFYCAWFFSIATVLEKANWNLAGAYLADWVSYEIRPDIEFKDSYLTIDYSRFSKLGSNPDPDWVVKQMAVIERQVEAAPAPAIATNKSSQDSFMAPGAPTAENPAAPLGQSAPAAPETVRENAVVAATVTLGNGRIAITPNLVAVTRGAESVIFDIAKDSSVTPRTPLPDWIEQRRPGSTAYVSFGFLGRAEVQNDEVVAWRRFFGWANFVFDTNSPFWGKPFGEVASLIVSGARIDPSRSNAALAWHNILNNAEWQHGDVWLKLLQTIVMAFVGTVLASIVAFPLAFLAARNVTPSRIANQVTKRFFDFLRSVDMLIWALFFTRGFGPGPLAGMSAIFFTDTGTLGKLYS
;
A
#
# COMPACT_ATOMS: atom_id res chain seq x y z
N MET A 1 -8.18 -66.53 20.00
CA MET A 1 -9.30 -67.11 19.21
C MET A 1 -8.69 -67.74 17.98
N ASN A 2 -8.88 -69.03 17.78
CA ASN A 2 -8.39 -69.75 16.59
C ASN A 2 -9.27 -69.42 15.38
N ALA A 3 -8.73 -69.53 14.17
CA ALA A 3 -9.47 -69.22 12.93
C ALA A 3 -10.80 -69.98 12.83
N ASP A 4 -10.79 -71.26 13.22
CA ASP A 4 -11.99 -72.11 13.22
C ASP A 4 -13.11 -71.58 14.14
N ALA A 5 -12.75 -70.95 15.26
CA ALA A 5 -13.72 -70.38 16.19
C ALA A 5 -14.33 -69.07 15.65
N ILE A 6 -13.60 -68.34 14.79
CA ILE A 6 -14.09 -67.14 14.13
C ILE A 6 -15.05 -67.53 12.99
N ASP A 7 -14.73 -68.59 12.24
CA ASP A 7 -15.56 -69.11 11.15
C ASP A 7 -16.88 -69.73 11.65
N ASP A 8 -16.85 -70.43 12.78
CA ASP A 8 -18.06 -70.97 13.44
C ASP A 8 -19.00 -69.85 13.94
N ILE A 9 -18.43 -68.75 14.46
CA ILE A 9 -19.20 -67.55 14.84
C ILE A 9 -19.76 -66.83 13.60
N ALA A 10 -19.00 -66.74 12.52
CA ALA A 10 -19.45 -66.15 11.25
C ALA A 10 -20.56 -66.97 10.58
N ALA A 11 -20.52 -68.30 10.68
CA ALA A 11 -21.56 -69.21 10.19
C ALA A 11 -22.87 -69.10 10.99
N ARG A 12 -22.79 -68.89 12.31
CA ARG A 12 -23.97 -68.75 13.18
C ARG A 12 -24.65 -67.39 13.11
N HIS A 13 -23.90 -66.32 12.83
CA HIS A 13 -24.43 -64.96 12.77
C HIS A 13 -24.03 -64.23 11.48
N PRO A 14 -24.46 -64.69 10.30
CA PRO A 14 -24.08 -64.11 9.01
C PRO A 14 -24.50 -62.63 8.87
N ASP A 15 -25.58 -62.24 9.55
CA ASP A 15 -26.11 -60.87 9.52
C ASP A 15 -25.23 -59.87 10.29
N ALA A 16 -24.46 -60.33 11.29
CA ALA A 16 -23.52 -59.50 12.04
C ALA A 16 -22.27 -59.11 11.21
N PHE A 17 -21.95 -59.91 10.18
CA PHE A 17 -20.79 -59.70 9.30
C PHE A 17 -21.16 -59.06 7.94
N ARG A 18 -22.45 -58.88 7.64
CA ARG A 18 -22.90 -58.08 6.48
C ARG A 18 -22.67 -56.60 6.75
N ARG A 19 -21.52 -56.07 6.33
CA ARG A 19 -21.30 -54.61 6.31
C ARG A 19 -22.36 -53.96 5.44
N SER A 20 -23.15 -53.04 6.01
CA SER A 20 -24.15 -52.26 5.28
C SER A 20 -23.55 -51.66 4.01
N LEU A 21 -24.28 -51.73 2.89
CA LEU A 21 -23.87 -51.17 1.60
C LEU A 21 -23.43 -49.70 1.74
N TRP A 22 -24.07 -48.96 2.63
CA TRP A 22 -23.70 -47.57 2.94
C TRP A 22 -22.31 -47.46 3.55
N LYS A 23 -21.92 -48.35 4.48
CA LYS A 23 -20.54 -48.37 5.04
C LYS A 23 -19.49 -48.85 4.02
N ARG A 24 -19.89 -49.63 3.01
CA ARG A 24 -19.01 -50.11 1.94
C ARG A 24 -18.77 -49.04 0.86
N TYR A 25 -19.80 -48.27 0.53
CA TYR A 25 -19.77 -47.29 -0.56
C TYR A 25 -19.72 -45.82 -0.10
N ALA A 26 -19.87 -45.50 1.19
CA ALA A 26 -19.83 -44.12 1.67
C ALA A 26 -18.52 -43.40 1.32
N VAL A 27 -17.37 -44.08 1.44
CA VAL A 27 -16.07 -43.51 1.08
C VAL A 27 -15.96 -43.22 -0.43
N PRO A 28 -16.20 -44.19 -1.35
CA PRO A 28 -16.13 -43.89 -2.78
C PRO A 28 -17.21 -42.90 -3.24
N ILE A 29 -18.41 -42.92 -2.64
CA ILE A 29 -19.46 -41.92 -2.90
C ILE A 29 -18.99 -40.53 -2.41
N GLY A 30 -18.40 -40.44 -1.23
CA GLY A 30 -17.84 -39.19 -0.71
C GLY A 30 -16.75 -38.63 -1.61
N ILE A 31 -15.81 -39.47 -2.08
CA ILE A 31 -14.77 -39.08 -3.03
C ILE A 31 -15.39 -38.60 -4.34
N LEU A 32 -16.38 -39.33 -4.88
CA LEU A 32 -17.10 -38.94 -6.10
C LEU A 32 -17.79 -37.58 -5.92
N LEU A 33 -18.47 -37.36 -4.81
CA LEU A 33 -19.12 -36.08 -4.49
C LEU A 33 -18.10 -34.95 -4.36
N CYS A 34 -16.95 -35.17 -3.73
CA CYS A 34 -15.87 -34.19 -3.68
C CYS A 34 -15.35 -33.85 -5.08
N ILE A 35 -15.10 -34.84 -5.94
CA ILE A 35 -14.65 -34.62 -7.32
C ILE A 35 -15.69 -33.82 -8.11
N LEU A 36 -16.97 -34.23 -8.06
CA LEU A 36 -18.06 -33.54 -8.73
C LEU A 36 -18.20 -32.10 -8.23
N TYR A 37 -18.07 -31.90 -6.92
CA TYR A 37 -18.10 -30.57 -6.31
C TYR A 37 -16.91 -29.71 -6.76
N THR A 38 -15.70 -30.27 -6.85
CA THR A 38 -14.53 -29.56 -7.38
C THR A 38 -14.73 -29.14 -8.84
N PHE A 39 -15.27 -30.01 -9.69
CA PHE A 39 -15.62 -29.65 -11.06
C PHE A 39 -16.68 -28.57 -11.13
N TYR A 40 -17.72 -28.69 -10.30
CA TYR A 40 -18.75 -27.66 -10.17
C TYR A 40 -18.14 -26.31 -9.75
N CYS A 41 -17.27 -26.28 -8.74
CA CYS A 41 -16.58 -25.05 -8.33
C CYS A 41 -15.69 -24.48 -9.44
N ALA A 42 -14.93 -25.33 -10.14
CA ALA A 42 -14.05 -24.88 -11.22
C ALA A 42 -14.84 -24.26 -12.37
N TRP A 43 -16.01 -24.82 -12.70
CA TRP A 43 -16.94 -24.28 -13.67
C TRP A 43 -17.64 -23.00 -13.16
N PHE A 44 -18.19 -23.03 -11.94
CA PHE A 44 -18.94 -21.92 -11.34
C PHE A 44 -18.08 -20.65 -11.21
N PHE A 45 -16.83 -20.81 -10.77
CA PHE A 45 -15.86 -19.70 -10.69
C PHE A 45 -15.12 -19.43 -12.01
N SER A 46 -15.47 -20.14 -13.10
CA SER A 46 -14.85 -19.96 -14.42
C SER A 46 -13.31 -20.00 -14.37
N ILE A 47 -12.74 -20.89 -13.56
CA ILE A 47 -11.29 -20.92 -13.27
C ILE A 47 -10.48 -21.03 -14.55
N ALA A 48 -10.92 -21.85 -15.51
CA ALA A 48 -10.24 -22.01 -16.81
C ALA A 48 -10.16 -20.68 -17.59
N THR A 49 -11.28 -19.95 -17.69
CA THR A 49 -11.34 -18.64 -18.36
C THR A 49 -10.46 -17.61 -17.66
N VAL A 50 -10.43 -17.63 -16.32
CA VAL A 50 -9.58 -16.73 -15.52
C VAL A 50 -8.11 -17.01 -15.79
N LEU A 51 -7.69 -18.28 -15.82
CA LEU A 51 -6.30 -18.67 -16.09
C LEU A 51 -5.88 -18.36 -17.54
N GLU A 52 -6.78 -18.53 -18.51
CA GLU A 52 -6.54 -18.21 -19.91
C GLU A 52 -6.39 -16.70 -20.15
N LYS A 53 -7.24 -15.89 -19.51
CA LYS A 53 -7.21 -14.42 -19.64
C LYS A 53 -6.28 -13.74 -18.64
N ALA A 54 -5.67 -14.49 -17.73
CA ALA A 54 -4.73 -13.94 -16.76
C ALA A 54 -3.51 -13.38 -17.48
N ASN A 55 -3.12 -12.16 -17.11
CA ASN A 55 -1.91 -11.56 -17.62
C ASN A 55 -0.70 -12.11 -16.85
N TRP A 56 -0.18 -13.25 -17.30
CA TRP A 56 0.96 -13.93 -16.68
C TRP A 56 2.25 -13.09 -16.69
N ASN A 57 2.36 -12.08 -17.56
CA ASN A 57 3.48 -11.14 -17.54
C ASN A 57 3.50 -10.31 -16.24
N LEU A 58 2.33 -10.01 -15.66
CA LEU A 58 2.22 -9.33 -14.37
C LEU A 58 2.56 -10.24 -13.19
N ALA A 59 2.31 -11.55 -13.29
CA ALA A 59 2.62 -12.49 -12.22
C ALA A 59 4.13 -12.51 -11.89
N GLY A 60 4.98 -12.45 -12.92
CA GLY A 60 6.43 -12.31 -12.74
C GLY A 60 6.81 -10.97 -12.10
N ALA A 61 6.12 -9.88 -12.43
CA ALA A 61 6.34 -8.58 -11.81
C ALA A 61 5.97 -8.59 -10.33
N TYR A 62 4.80 -9.13 -9.96
CA TYR A 62 4.38 -9.24 -8.56
C TYR A 62 5.32 -10.12 -7.73
N LEU A 63 5.79 -11.24 -8.29
CA LEU A 63 6.77 -12.09 -7.62
C LEU A 63 8.13 -11.39 -7.46
N ALA A 64 8.52 -10.59 -8.44
CA ALA A 64 9.71 -9.75 -8.32
C ALA A 64 9.53 -8.69 -7.23
N ASP A 65 8.36 -8.07 -7.11
CA ASP A 65 8.07 -7.06 -6.08
C ASP A 65 8.20 -7.60 -4.65
N TRP A 66 8.05 -8.92 -4.44
CA TRP A 66 8.26 -9.55 -3.13
C TRP A 66 9.72 -9.56 -2.67
N VAL A 67 10.67 -9.58 -3.61
CA VAL A 67 12.10 -9.71 -3.33
C VAL A 67 12.89 -8.52 -3.82
N SER A 68 12.22 -7.42 -4.17
CA SER A 68 12.85 -6.25 -4.74
C SER A 68 12.23 -4.97 -4.19
N TYR A 69 12.93 -3.87 -4.44
CA TYR A 69 12.37 -2.54 -4.30
C TYR A 69 12.56 -1.76 -5.58
N GLU A 70 11.68 -0.79 -5.79
CA GLU A 70 11.71 0.08 -6.95
C GLU A 70 12.03 1.50 -6.52
N ILE A 71 12.79 2.19 -7.36
CA ILE A 71 12.98 3.63 -7.28
C ILE A 71 12.39 4.22 -8.55
N ARG A 72 11.57 5.26 -8.36
CA ARG A 72 10.81 5.94 -9.40
C ARG A 72 11.23 7.42 -9.45
N PRO A 73 12.01 7.86 -10.45
CA PRO A 73 12.13 9.25 -10.84
C PRO A 73 10.95 9.60 -11.77
N ASP A 74 10.29 10.71 -11.46
CA ASP A 74 9.30 11.34 -12.30
C ASP A 74 9.99 12.46 -13.08
N ILE A 75 10.03 12.36 -14.41
CA ILE A 75 10.75 13.28 -15.28
C ILE A 75 9.73 14.05 -16.12
N GLU A 76 9.33 15.22 -15.66
CA GLU A 76 8.34 16.06 -16.32
C GLU A 76 8.96 16.91 -17.45
N PHE A 77 8.24 17.02 -18.57
CA PHE A 77 8.58 17.89 -19.68
C PHE A 77 8.11 19.33 -19.42
N LYS A 78 9.06 20.26 -19.31
CA LYS A 78 8.80 21.70 -19.43
C LYS A 78 9.24 22.17 -20.83
N ASP A 79 8.88 23.40 -21.18
CA ASP A 79 8.99 23.87 -22.57
C ASP A 79 10.44 23.87 -23.12
N SER A 80 11.43 24.05 -22.25
CA SER A 80 12.86 24.05 -22.61
C SER A 80 13.75 23.20 -21.69
N TYR A 81 13.19 22.60 -20.64
CA TYR A 81 13.93 21.84 -19.63
C TYR A 81 13.10 20.68 -19.06
N LEU A 82 13.76 19.86 -18.24
CA LEU A 82 13.17 18.73 -17.55
C LEU A 82 13.20 19.00 -16.04
N THR A 83 12.12 18.64 -15.36
CA THR A 83 12.09 18.57 -13.89
C THR A 83 12.17 17.10 -13.49
N ILE A 84 13.12 16.74 -12.63
CA ILE A 84 13.24 15.38 -12.09
C ILE A 84 12.83 15.45 -10.64
N ASP A 85 11.68 14.86 -10.32
CA ASP A 85 11.18 14.71 -8.96
C ASP A 85 11.27 13.25 -8.52
N TYR A 86 11.37 13.03 -7.22
CA TYR A 86 11.25 11.73 -6.61
C TYR A 86 10.06 11.79 -5.64
N SER A 87 9.23 10.75 -5.64
CA SER A 87 8.09 10.70 -4.72
C SER A 87 8.48 11.04 -3.28
N ARG A 88 7.59 11.68 -2.52
CA ARG A 88 7.79 11.98 -1.09
C ARG A 88 8.14 10.76 -0.22
N PHE A 89 7.82 9.55 -0.69
CA PHE A 89 8.14 8.26 -0.07
C PHE A 89 9.28 7.54 -0.81
N SER A 90 10.13 8.30 -1.49
CA SER A 90 11.25 7.73 -2.22
C SER A 90 12.26 7.15 -1.25
N LYS A 91 12.62 5.89 -1.47
CA LYS A 91 13.64 5.10 -0.74
C LYS A 91 15.05 5.70 -0.79
N LEU A 92 15.18 6.85 -1.42
CA LEU A 92 16.40 7.57 -1.66
C LEU A 92 16.49 8.76 -0.65
N GLY A 93 15.41 9.12 0.04
CA GLY A 93 15.37 10.28 0.92
C GLY A 93 15.11 11.57 0.14
N SER A 94 15.41 12.72 0.74
CA SER A 94 14.92 14.02 0.24
C SER A 94 15.50 14.47 -1.10
N ASN A 95 16.71 14.02 -1.49
CA ASN A 95 17.25 14.17 -2.85
C ASN A 95 18.65 13.52 -2.98
N PRO A 96 18.79 12.20 -3.13
CA PRO A 96 20.07 11.64 -3.57
C PRO A 96 20.14 11.66 -5.09
N ASP A 97 21.35 11.84 -5.61
CA ASP A 97 21.62 11.76 -7.04
C ASP A 97 22.09 10.34 -7.39
N PRO A 98 21.20 9.46 -7.87
CA PRO A 98 21.61 8.12 -8.25
C PRO A 98 22.52 8.12 -9.49
N ASP A 99 23.59 7.30 -9.46
CA ASP A 99 24.54 7.15 -10.57
C ASP A 99 23.92 6.72 -11.91
N TRP A 100 22.71 6.17 -11.88
CA TRP A 100 21.98 5.68 -13.05
C TRP A 100 21.03 6.70 -13.67
N VAL A 101 20.89 7.88 -13.08
CA VAL A 101 20.16 9.03 -13.64
C VAL A 101 21.16 10.15 -13.89
N VAL A 102 21.68 10.22 -15.11
CA VAL A 102 22.64 11.25 -15.50
C VAL A 102 21.90 12.49 -15.99
N LYS A 103 22.05 13.59 -15.27
CA LYS A 103 21.46 14.90 -15.58
C LYS A 103 22.44 15.74 -16.39
N GLN A 104 22.05 16.22 -17.58
CA GLN A 104 22.81 17.20 -18.33
C GLN A 104 22.26 18.59 -18.03
N MET A 105 23.03 19.38 -17.30
CA MET A 105 22.69 20.77 -16.95
C MET A 105 23.12 21.69 -18.11
N ALA A 106 22.24 22.60 -18.52
CA ALA A 106 22.66 23.76 -19.30
C ALA A 106 22.08 25.05 -18.70
N VAL A 107 22.75 26.16 -18.95
CA VAL A 107 22.24 27.48 -18.56
C VAL A 107 21.10 27.83 -19.49
N ILE A 108 19.89 28.00 -18.95
CA ILE A 108 18.73 28.45 -19.72
C ILE A 108 18.35 29.85 -19.24
N GLU A 109 18.07 30.73 -20.19
CA GLU A 109 17.51 32.05 -19.93
C GLU A 109 16.00 31.91 -19.78
N ARG A 110 15.50 32.01 -18.53
CA ARG A 110 14.07 31.97 -18.21
C ARG A 110 13.53 33.39 -18.18
N GLN A 111 12.47 33.66 -18.93
CA GLN A 111 11.64 34.84 -18.66
C GLN A 111 10.64 34.48 -17.57
N VAL A 112 10.86 34.98 -16.35
CA VAL A 112 9.87 34.87 -15.27
C VAL A 112 8.95 36.08 -15.39
N GLU A 113 7.65 35.83 -15.50
CA GLU A 113 6.66 36.89 -15.38
C GLU A 113 6.68 37.38 -13.93
N ALA A 114 7.05 38.65 -13.74
CA ALA A 114 7.20 39.26 -12.44
C ALA A 114 5.88 39.13 -11.66
N ALA A 115 5.94 38.58 -10.45
CA ALA A 115 4.81 38.59 -9.54
C ALA A 115 4.29 40.04 -9.41
N PRO A 116 2.98 40.30 -9.55
CA PRO A 116 2.47 41.64 -9.34
C PRO A 116 2.84 42.08 -7.93
N ALA A 117 3.50 43.23 -7.82
CA ALA A 117 3.92 43.79 -6.55
C ALA A 117 2.72 43.79 -5.57
N PRO A 118 2.92 43.42 -4.30
CA PRO A 118 1.83 43.45 -3.33
C PRO A 118 1.24 44.86 -3.32
N ALA A 119 -0.07 44.95 -3.58
CA ALA A 119 -0.79 46.21 -3.49
C ALA A 119 -0.55 46.79 -2.09
N ILE A 120 0.02 47.99 -2.03
CA ILE A 120 0.24 48.72 -0.79
C ILE A 120 -1.13 48.88 -0.14
N ALA A 121 -1.39 48.12 0.92
CA ALA A 121 -2.57 48.28 1.74
C ALA A 121 -2.49 49.66 2.38
N THR A 122 -3.31 50.60 1.89
CA THR A 122 -3.50 51.89 2.54
C THR A 122 -4.18 51.63 3.88
N ASN A 123 -3.44 51.89 4.96
CA ASN A 123 -3.95 51.87 6.33
C ASN A 123 -5.20 52.77 6.42
N LYS A 124 -6.39 52.17 6.46
CA LYS A 124 -7.58 52.88 6.93
C LYS A 124 -7.46 53.00 8.44
N SER A 125 -6.92 54.12 8.89
CA SER A 125 -7.11 54.59 10.25
C SER A 125 -8.59 54.86 10.48
N SER A 126 -9.13 54.20 11.50
CA SER A 126 -10.40 54.48 12.16
C SER A 126 -10.62 55.98 12.38
N GLN A 127 -11.67 56.54 11.77
CA GLN A 127 -12.40 57.65 12.35
C GLN A 127 -13.89 57.42 12.18
N ASP A 128 -14.49 57.02 13.30
CA ASP A 128 -15.89 57.22 13.63
C ASP A 128 -16.30 58.67 13.35
N SER A 129 -17.33 58.87 12.53
CA SER A 129 -18.26 59.98 12.76
C SER A 129 -19.60 59.71 12.08
N PHE A 130 -20.55 59.34 12.93
CA PHE A 130 -21.96 59.12 12.65
C PHE A 130 -22.70 60.46 12.92
N MET A 131 -23.68 60.80 12.08
CA MET A 131 -24.69 61.88 12.21
C MET A 131 -24.35 63.29 11.69
N ALA A 132 -24.77 63.59 10.44
CA ALA A 132 -25.37 64.88 10.05
C ALA A 132 -26.12 64.73 8.71
N PRO A 133 -27.42 65.10 8.60
CA PRO A 133 -28.12 65.20 7.33
C PRO A 133 -28.03 66.63 6.77
N GLY A 134 -27.41 66.79 5.58
CA GLY A 134 -27.57 68.01 4.77
C GLY A 134 -26.31 68.55 4.10
N ALA A 135 -26.36 68.57 2.75
CA ALA A 135 -25.62 69.40 1.79
C ALA A 135 -24.17 68.97 1.40
N PRO A 136 -23.67 69.44 0.24
CA PRO A 136 -24.13 69.17 -1.13
C PRO A 136 -23.02 68.52 -1.97
N THR A 137 -23.42 67.96 -3.13
CA THR A 137 -22.53 67.42 -4.17
C THR A 137 -21.45 68.40 -4.60
N ALA A 138 -20.18 68.04 -4.37
CA ALA A 138 -19.04 68.63 -5.05
C ALA A 138 -18.39 67.54 -5.92
N GLU A 139 -18.51 67.73 -7.23
CA GLU A 139 -17.71 67.02 -8.24
C GLU A 139 -16.23 67.18 -7.90
N ASN A 140 -15.51 66.06 -7.79
CA ASN A 140 -14.07 66.06 -7.90
C ASN A 140 -13.67 65.12 -9.05
N PRO A 141 -12.78 65.57 -9.94
CA PRO A 141 -12.52 64.95 -11.22
C PRO A 141 -11.91 63.56 -11.05
N ALA A 142 -12.34 62.64 -11.90
CA ALA A 142 -11.76 61.31 -12.02
C ALA A 142 -10.25 61.43 -12.28
N ALA A 143 -9.44 61.08 -11.28
CA ALA A 143 -8.03 60.82 -11.47
C ALA A 143 -7.88 59.67 -12.48
N PRO A 144 -6.93 59.74 -13.44
CA PRO A 144 -6.77 58.70 -14.43
C PRO A 144 -6.47 57.37 -13.74
N LEU A 145 -7.19 56.32 -14.15
CA LEU A 145 -6.81 54.94 -13.88
C LEU A 145 -5.35 54.78 -14.29
N GLY A 146 -4.46 54.66 -13.29
CA GLY A 146 -3.07 54.33 -13.51
C GLY A 146 -3.02 53.02 -14.26
N GLN A 147 -2.67 53.09 -15.55
CA GLN A 147 -2.31 51.94 -16.34
C GLN A 147 -1.07 51.35 -15.68
N SER A 148 -1.22 50.17 -15.09
CA SER A 148 -0.10 49.34 -14.69
C SER A 148 0.76 49.11 -15.92
N ALA A 149 1.98 49.64 -15.93
CA ALA A 149 2.97 49.31 -16.95
C ALA A 149 3.20 47.79 -16.91
N PRO A 150 3.21 47.09 -18.06
CA PRO A 150 3.60 45.68 -18.09
C PRO A 150 5.03 45.58 -17.55
N ALA A 151 5.21 44.81 -16.48
CA ALA A 151 6.52 44.53 -15.93
C ALA A 151 7.37 43.85 -17.02
N ALA A 152 8.57 44.39 -17.29
CA ALA A 152 9.49 43.76 -18.22
C ALA A 152 9.88 42.37 -17.69
N PRO A 153 9.86 41.32 -18.52
CA PRO A 153 10.24 39.97 -18.09
C PRO A 153 11.68 39.98 -17.57
N GLU A 154 11.87 39.56 -16.33
CA GLU A 154 13.20 39.42 -15.76
C GLU A 154 13.81 38.13 -16.31
N THR A 155 14.98 38.26 -16.95
CA THR A 155 15.67 37.13 -17.56
C THR A 155 16.51 36.46 -16.48
N VAL A 156 15.96 35.47 -15.80
CA VAL A 156 16.66 34.70 -14.78
C VAL A 156 17.48 33.61 -15.47
N ARG A 157 18.81 33.70 -15.34
CA ARG A 157 19.74 32.64 -15.77
C ARG A 157 19.75 31.55 -14.70
N GLU A 158 19.16 30.41 -14.99
CA GLU A 158 19.11 29.27 -14.09
C GLU A 158 19.71 28.03 -14.75
N ASN A 159 20.44 27.23 -13.97
CA ASN A 159 20.92 25.93 -14.42
C ASN A 159 19.74 24.96 -14.39
N ALA A 160 19.32 24.46 -15.55
CA ALA A 160 18.21 23.53 -15.67
C ALA A 160 18.64 22.25 -16.38
N VAL A 161 17.94 21.14 -16.12
CA VAL A 161 18.21 19.84 -16.78
C VAL A 161 17.69 19.94 -18.21
N VAL A 162 18.56 19.88 -19.22
CA VAL A 162 18.15 19.90 -20.64
C VAL A 162 17.96 18.50 -21.21
N ALA A 163 18.72 17.54 -20.68
CA ALA A 163 18.57 16.14 -21.03
C ALA A 163 18.80 15.26 -19.79
N ALA A 164 18.05 14.18 -19.71
CA ALA A 164 18.21 13.16 -18.68
C ALA A 164 18.46 11.81 -19.35
N THR A 165 19.47 11.07 -18.88
CA THR A 165 19.67 9.67 -19.28
C THR A 165 19.41 8.77 -18.09
N VAL A 166 18.42 7.88 -18.21
CA VAL A 166 18.13 6.84 -17.24
C VAL A 166 18.70 5.51 -17.74
N THR A 167 19.55 4.87 -16.95
CA THR A 167 20.18 3.58 -17.31
C THR A 167 19.64 2.46 -16.42
N LEU A 168 19.08 1.43 -17.06
CA LEU A 168 18.48 0.26 -16.46
C LEU A 168 19.25 -0.99 -16.92
N GLY A 169 20.48 -1.16 -16.45
CA GLY A 169 21.35 -2.28 -16.83
C GLY A 169 21.67 -2.28 -18.33
N ASN A 170 21.02 -3.15 -19.12
CA ASN A 170 21.15 -3.20 -20.58
C ASN A 170 20.15 -2.30 -21.33
N GLY A 171 19.26 -1.63 -20.58
CA GLY A 171 18.33 -0.64 -21.08
C GLY A 171 18.83 0.79 -20.86
N ARG A 172 18.60 1.67 -21.82
CA ARG A 172 18.91 3.10 -21.70
C ARG A 172 17.72 3.91 -22.21
N ILE A 173 17.33 4.93 -21.45
CA ILE A 173 16.30 5.88 -21.83
C ILE A 173 16.97 7.25 -21.89
N ALA A 174 17.11 7.81 -23.08
CA ALA A 174 17.59 9.17 -23.28
C ALA A 174 16.37 10.07 -23.47
N ILE A 175 16.23 11.08 -22.61
CA ILE A 175 15.07 11.93 -22.48
C ILE A 175 15.48 13.34 -22.82
N THR A 176 14.81 13.91 -23.82
CA THR A 176 14.82 15.33 -24.15
C THR A 176 13.36 15.81 -24.26
N PRO A 177 13.06 17.12 -24.14
CA PRO A 177 11.68 17.61 -24.05
C PRO A 177 10.72 17.14 -25.16
N ASN A 178 11.24 16.91 -26.37
CA ASN A 178 10.42 16.55 -27.54
C ASN A 178 10.69 15.13 -28.05
N LEU A 179 11.71 14.45 -27.50
CA LEU A 179 12.18 13.17 -28.04
C LEU A 179 12.67 12.28 -26.90
N VAL A 180 12.12 11.07 -26.85
CA VAL A 180 12.56 10.01 -25.94
C VAL A 180 13.06 8.82 -26.75
N ALA A 181 14.34 8.50 -26.58
CA ALA A 181 14.95 7.34 -27.19
C ALA A 181 15.10 6.23 -26.15
N VAL A 182 14.51 5.07 -26.43
CA VAL A 182 14.54 3.90 -25.57
C VAL A 182 15.34 2.81 -26.26
N THR A 183 16.41 2.36 -25.63
CA THR A 183 17.31 1.31 -26.13
C THR A 183 17.29 0.13 -25.17
N ARG A 184 17.22 -1.09 -25.71
CA ARG A 184 17.38 -2.34 -24.95
C ARG A 184 18.27 -3.30 -25.75
N GLY A 185 19.51 -3.50 -25.29
CA GLY A 185 20.48 -4.30 -26.04
C GLY A 185 20.84 -3.65 -27.39
N ALA A 186 20.53 -4.34 -28.50
CA ALA A 186 20.79 -3.83 -29.86
C ALA A 186 19.59 -3.10 -30.48
N GLU A 187 18.42 -3.18 -29.87
CA GLU A 187 17.19 -2.57 -30.38
C GLU A 187 17.00 -1.18 -29.78
N SER A 188 16.63 -0.20 -30.62
CA SER A 188 16.34 1.16 -30.19
C SER A 188 15.09 1.69 -30.86
N VAL A 189 14.21 2.29 -30.07
CA VAL A 189 12.96 2.91 -30.52
C VAL A 189 12.98 4.37 -30.10
N ILE A 190 12.62 5.25 -31.02
CA ILE A 190 12.53 6.69 -30.77
C ILE A 190 11.07 7.08 -30.78
N PHE A 191 10.66 7.79 -29.74
CA PHE A 191 9.34 8.38 -29.59
C PHE A 191 9.44 9.88 -29.81
N ASP A 192 8.64 10.40 -30.74
CA ASP A 192 8.35 11.82 -30.84
C ASP A 192 7.23 12.14 -29.86
N ILE A 193 7.48 13.14 -29.01
CA ILE A 193 6.53 13.55 -27.97
C ILE A 193 5.96 14.90 -28.37
N ALA A 194 4.67 14.91 -28.67
CA ALA A 194 3.90 16.13 -28.76
C ALA A 194 3.24 16.36 -27.39
N LYS A 195 3.77 17.34 -26.65
CA LYS A 195 3.31 17.68 -25.30
C LYS A 195 1.79 17.83 -25.26
N ASP A 196 1.16 17.20 -24.27
CA ASP A 196 -0.29 17.16 -24.06
C ASP A 196 -1.12 16.55 -25.22
N SER A 197 -0.48 15.95 -26.23
CA SER A 197 -1.15 15.50 -27.44
C SER A 197 -0.95 14.02 -27.72
N SER A 198 0.27 13.57 -28.03
CA SER A 198 0.51 12.18 -28.42
C SER A 198 1.97 11.74 -28.30
N VAL A 199 2.14 10.43 -28.16
CA VAL A 199 3.44 9.74 -28.19
C VAL A 199 3.50 8.87 -29.44
N THR A 200 4.32 9.25 -30.43
CA THR A 200 4.39 8.55 -31.72
C THR A 200 5.74 7.84 -31.90
N PRO A 201 5.76 6.51 -32.11
CA PRO A 201 6.99 5.79 -32.39
C PRO A 201 7.44 6.01 -33.83
N ARG A 202 8.74 6.26 -34.04
CA ARG A 202 9.36 6.36 -35.38
C ARG A 202 9.59 5.01 -36.05
N THR A 203 9.69 3.96 -35.25
CA THR A 203 9.96 2.58 -35.69
C THR A 203 8.85 1.65 -35.23
N PRO A 204 8.67 0.47 -35.87
CA PRO A 204 7.75 -0.55 -35.35
C PRO A 204 8.07 -0.90 -33.89
N LEU A 205 7.02 -1.08 -33.09
CA LEU A 205 7.14 -1.39 -31.66
C LEU A 205 7.60 -2.85 -31.48
N PRO A 206 8.72 -3.10 -30.79
CA PRO A 206 9.13 -4.45 -30.40
C PRO A 206 8.20 -5.03 -29.34
N ASP A 207 8.26 -6.35 -29.12
CA ASP A 207 7.42 -7.08 -28.17
C ASP A 207 7.56 -6.62 -26.69
N TRP A 208 8.64 -5.90 -26.38
CA TRP A 208 8.89 -5.34 -25.04
C TRP A 208 8.36 -3.92 -24.86
N ILE A 209 7.73 -3.33 -25.88
CA ILE A 209 6.99 -2.07 -25.77
C ILE A 209 5.54 -2.29 -26.17
N GLU A 210 4.63 -1.94 -25.27
CA GLU A 210 3.20 -2.02 -25.51
C GLU A 210 2.60 -0.61 -25.56
N GLN A 211 1.78 -0.35 -26.58
CA GLN A 211 0.98 0.87 -26.67
C GLN A 211 -0.49 0.47 -26.82
N ARG A 212 -1.31 0.74 -25.80
CA ARG A 212 -2.73 0.28 -25.77
C ARG A 212 -3.55 0.86 -26.91
N ARG A 213 -3.23 2.09 -27.33
CA ARG A 213 -3.83 2.80 -28.46
C ARG A 213 -2.76 3.60 -29.19
N PRO A 214 -2.82 3.76 -30.52
CA PRO A 214 -1.91 4.65 -31.23
C PRO A 214 -1.94 6.06 -30.63
N GLY A 215 -0.76 6.60 -30.30
CA GLY A 215 -0.61 7.93 -29.69
C GLY A 215 -0.79 8.00 -28.18
N SER A 216 -1.15 6.90 -27.50
CA SER A 216 -1.26 6.83 -26.03
C SER A 216 0.08 6.52 -25.35
N THR A 217 0.11 6.49 -24.01
CA THR A 217 1.29 6.12 -23.22
C THR A 217 1.94 4.83 -23.72
N ALA A 218 3.25 4.89 -23.95
CA ALA A 218 4.05 3.73 -24.30
C ALA A 218 4.59 3.06 -23.03
N TYR A 219 4.22 1.80 -22.81
CA TYR A 219 4.69 0.98 -21.69
C TYR A 219 5.91 0.19 -22.14
N VAL A 220 7.06 0.49 -21.55
CA VAL A 220 8.33 -0.13 -21.85
C VAL A 220 8.69 -1.13 -20.75
N SER A 221 8.95 -2.38 -21.11
CA SER A 221 9.38 -3.42 -20.17
C SER A 221 10.86 -3.75 -20.33
N PHE A 222 11.63 -3.64 -19.24
CA PHE A 222 13.02 -4.11 -19.14
C PHE A 222 13.14 -5.42 -18.36
N GLY A 223 12.03 -6.16 -18.21
CA GLY A 223 11.98 -7.41 -17.44
C GLY A 223 12.22 -7.18 -15.95
N PHE A 224 13.17 -7.91 -15.34
CA PHE A 224 13.48 -7.75 -13.91
C PHE A 224 14.11 -6.39 -13.58
N LEU A 225 14.82 -5.75 -14.52
CA LEU A 225 15.56 -4.52 -14.25
C LEU A 225 14.66 -3.31 -14.00
N GLY A 226 13.40 -3.39 -14.44
CA GLY A 226 12.47 -2.29 -14.31
C GLY A 226 11.50 -2.17 -15.47
N ARG A 227 10.77 -1.07 -15.47
CA ARG A 227 9.84 -0.68 -16.53
C ARG A 227 9.88 0.83 -16.69
N ALA A 228 9.39 1.36 -17.81
CA ALA A 228 9.20 2.79 -17.98
C ALA A 228 7.89 3.08 -18.69
N GLU A 229 7.31 4.23 -18.39
CA GLU A 229 6.13 4.77 -19.06
C GLU A 229 6.52 6.09 -19.70
N VAL A 230 6.38 6.16 -21.02
CA VAL A 230 6.57 7.39 -21.79
C VAL A 230 5.20 7.97 -22.02
N GLN A 231 4.87 9.02 -21.27
CA GLN A 231 3.63 9.79 -21.41
C GLN A 231 3.87 11.01 -22.32
N ASN A 232 2.81 11.79 -22.55
CA ASN A 232 2.87 13.01 -23.35
C ASN A 232 3.47 14.20 -22.58
N ASP A 233 3.46 14.17 -21.25
CA ASP A 233 3.88 15.24 -20.35
C ASP A 233 5.00 14.83 -19.39
N GLU A 234 5.16 13.53 -19.13
CA GLU A 234 6.23 12.99 -18.28
C GLU A 234 6.81 11.66 -18.78
N VAL A 235 8.02 11.34 -18.31
CA VAL A 235 8.59 9.99 -18.35
C VAL A 235 8.74 9.47 -16.94
N VAL A 236 8.11 8.34 -16.69
CA VAL A 236 8.20 7.65 -15.39
C VAL A 236 9.04 6.40 -15.59
N ALA A 237 10.15 6.28 -14.86
CA ALA A 237 11.02 5.12 -14.96
C ALA A 237 11.10 4.36 -13.63
N TRP A 238 10.66 3.11 -13.58
CA TRP A 238 10.86 2.27 -12.41
C TRP A 238 12.13 1.48 -12.58
N ARG A 239 13.18 1.80 -11.82
CA ARG A 239 14.35 0.93 -11.71
C ARG A 239 14.17 0.00 -10.52
N ARG A 240 14.22 -1.30 -10.79
CA ARG A 240 14.08 -2.34 -9.77
C ARG A 240 15.45 -2.83 -9.32
N PHE A 241 15.55 -3.05 -8.02
CA PHE A 241 16.75 -3.50 -7.34
C PHE A 241 16.41 -4.75 -6.53
N PHE A 242 17.23 -5.79 -6.69
CA PHE A 242 17.06 -6.99 -5.90
C PHE A 242 17.36 -6.71 -4.42
N GLY A 243 16.55 -7.30 -3.55
CA GLY A 243 16.67 -7.22 -2.11
C GLY A 243 15.68 -6.29 -1.45
N TRP A 244 15.87 -6.11 -0.16
CA TRP A 244 15.02 -5.31 0.71
C TRP A 244 15.81 -4.07 1.13
N ALA A 245 16.24 -3.24 0.17
CA ALA A 245 16.97 -2.04 0.56
C ALA A 245 16.11 -1.21 1.49
N ASN A 246 16.81 -0.60 2.43
CA ASN A 246 16.25 0.18 3.51
C ASN A 246 15.43 -0.60 4.52
N PHE A 247 15.29 -1.92 4.42
CA PHE A 247 14.54 -2.69 5.42
C PHE A 247 15.25 -2.68 6.77
N VAL A 248 16.55 -2.93 6.81
CA VAL A 248 17.26 -2.89 8.10
C VAL A 248 17.61 -1.46 8.48
N PHE A 249 18.24 -0.72 7.56
CA PHE A 249 18.72 0.64 7.78
C PHE A 249 18.27 1.53 6.66
N ASP A 250 17.59 2.63 6.94
CA ASP A 250 17.19 3.63 5.94
C ASP A 250 18.37 4.51 5.49
N THR A 251 18.15 5.38 4.50
CA THR A 251 19.17 6.28 3.94
C THR A 251 19.74 7.28 4.93
N ASN A 252 19.04 7.55 6.03
CA ASN A 252 19.48 8.46 7.08
C ASN A 252 20.40 7.75 8.10
N SER A 253 20.46 6.42 8.05
CA SER A 253 21.27 5.63 8.95
C SER A 253 22.75 5.65 8.58
N PRO A 254 23.68 5.80 9.54
CA PRO A 254 25.11 5.70 9.28
C PRO A 254 25.56 4.28 8.88
N PHE A 255 24.69 3.28 9.03
CA PHE A 255 24.91 1.91 8.58
C PHE A 255 24.46 1.66 7.13
N TRP A 256 23.78 2.64 6.52
CA TRP A 256 23.26 2.51 5.17
C TRP A 256 24.37 2.38 4.13
N GLY A 257 24.16 1.52 3.14
CA GLY A 257 25.11 1.28 2.05
C GLY A 257 26.38 0.53 2.43
N LYS A 258 26.61 0.22 3.71
CA LYS A 258 27.78 -0.53 4.18
C LYS A 258 27.60 -2.04 3.99
N PRO A 259 28.64 -2.80 3.60
CA PRO A 259 28.57 -4.25 3.51
C PRO A 259 28.31 -4.85 4.90
N PHE A 260 27.60 -5.98 4.93
CA PHE A 260 27.19 -6.65 6.18
C PHE A 260 28.34 -6.86 7.17
N GLY A 261 29.51 -7.29 6.69
CA GLY A 261 30.69 -7.50 7.54
C GLY A 261 31.21 -6.22 8.20
N GLU A 262 31.15 -5.08 7.50
CA GLU A 262 31.52 -3.79 8.05
C GLU A 262 30.50 -3.34 9.09
N VAL A 263 29.20 -3.48 8.82
CA VAL A 263 28.15 -3.17 9.80
C VAL A 263 28.29 -4.02 11.05
N ALA A 264 28.50 -5.33 10.91
CA ALA A 264 28.69 -6.25 12.03
C ALA A 264 29.94 -5.87 12.84
N SER A 265 31.05 -5.57 12.18
CA SER A 265 32.27 -5.09 12.83
C SER A 265 32.06 -3.77 13.56
N LEU A 266 31.35 -2.81 12.94
CA LEU A 266 31.01 -1.52 13.57
C LEU A 266 30.14 -1.72 14.81
N ILE A 267 29.15 -2.60 14.75
CA ILE A 267 28.24 -2.89 15.87
C ILE A 267 28.99 -3.53 17.05
N VAL A 268 29.89 -4.48 16.78
CA VAL A 268 30.55 -5.29 17.82
C VAL A 268 31.80 -4.63 18.37
N SER A 269 32.68 -4.12 17.51
CA SER A 269 34.06 -3.74 17.87
C SER A 269 34.54 -2.42 17.25
N GLY A 270 33.75 -1.79 16.37
CA GLY A 270 34.16 -0.56 15.71
C GLY A 270 34.14 0.67 16.60
N ALA A 271 34.77 1.75 16.11
CA ALA A 271 34.71 3.05 16.76
C ALA A 271 33.25 3.51 16.91
N ARG A 272 32.94 4.16 18.03
CA ARG A 272 31.58 4.65 18.29
C ARG A 272 31.22 5.74 17.30
N ILE A 273 30.09 5.57 16.62
CA ILE A 273 29.55 6.56 15.68
C ILE A 273 28.90 7.72 16.44
N ASP A 274 28.13 7.38 17.47
CA ASP A 274 27.54 8.33 18.41
C ASP A 274 28.27 8.21 19.75
N PRO A 275 28.89 9.29 20.28
CA PRO A 275 29.60 9.24 21.56
C PRO A 275 28.70 8.83 22.75
N SER A 276 27.41 9.11 22.67
CA SER A 276 26.45 8.95 23.78
C SER A 276 25.93 7.52 23.97
N ARG A 277 26.08 6.63 22.98
CA ARG A 277 25.51 5.27 23.00
C ARG A 277 26.41 4.25 22.32
N SER A 278 26.14 2.96 22.54
CA SER A 278 26.84 1.89 21.82
C SER A 278 26.36 1.79 20.37
N ASN A 279 27.21 1.31 19.47
CA ASN A 279 26.85 1.10 18.07
C ASN A 279 25.71 0.07 17.92
N ALA A 280 25.63 -0.94 18.81
CA ALA A 280 24.51 -1.86 18.87
C ALA A 280 23.18 -1.17 19.23
N ALA A 281 23.19 -0.28 20.24
CA ALA A 281 22.00 0.49 20.60
C ALA A 281 21.59 1.48 19.50
N LEU A 282 22.56 2.10 18.83
CA LEU A 282 22.30 2.96 17.67
C LEU A 282 21.69 2.16 16.51
N ALA A 283 22.27 1.01 16.16
CA ALA A 283 21.75 0.13 15.11
C ALA A 283 20.32 -0.32 15.41
N TRP A 284 20.05 -0.77 16.64
CA TRP A 284 18.70 -1.16 17.05
C TRP A 284 17.70 0.01 16.96
N HIS A 285 18.12 1.19 17.41
CA HIS A 285 17.29 2.40 17.30
C HIS A 285 16.99 2.77 15.84
N ASN A 286 17.96 2.60 14.93
CA ASN A 286 17.78 2.89 13.50
C ASN A 286 16.85 1.86 12.83
N ILE A 287 16.92 0.59 13.23
CA ILE A 287 16.00 -0.45 12.74
C ILE A 287 14.57 -0.12 13.18
N LEU A 288 14.37 0.18 14.46
CA LEU A 288 13.04 0.49 15.00
C LEU A 288 12.46 1.79 14.44
N ASN A 289 13.25 2.85 14.32
CA ASN A 289 12.81 4.16 13.85
C ASN A 289 13.07 4.40 12.37
N ASN A 290 13.12 3.31 11.59
CA ASN A 290 13.28 3.35 10.15
C ASN A 290 12.14 4.15 9.51
N ALA A 291 12.45 5.25 8.84
CA ALA A 291 11.44 6.15 8.27
C ALA A 291 10.63 5.50 7.13
N GLU A 292 11.27 4.61 6.37
CA GLU A 292 10.69 3.95 5.20
C GLU A 292 9.74 2.81 5.59
N TRP A 293 10.16 1.98 6.55
CA TRP A 293 9.45 0.75 6.91
C TRP A 293 8.68 0.82 8.23
N GLN A 294 8.93 1.85 9.05
CA GLN A 294 8.19 2.13 10.28
C GLN A 294 8.10 0.92 11.24
N HIS A 295 9.20 0.17 11.40
CA HIS A 295 9.19 -1.08 12.19
C HIS A 295 8.59 -0.89 13.58
N GLY A 296 8.97 0.17 14.29
CA GLY A 296 8.45 0.47 15.62
C GLY A 296 6.92 0.56 15.65
N ASP A 297 6.32 1.28 14.71
CA ASP A 297 4.87 1.42 14.61
C ASP A 297 4.20 0.09 14.25
N VAL A 298 4.80 -0.70 13.36
CA VAL A 298 4.30 -2.04 13.01
C VAL A 298 4.31 -2.96 14.23
N TRP A 299 5.41 -3.00 14.97
CA TRP A 299 5.53 -3.80 16.20
C TRP A 299 4.50 -3.38 17.25
N LEU A 300 4.30 -2.08 17.46
CA LEU A 300 3.27 -1.57 18.37
C LEU A 300 1.86 -1.98 17.92
N LYS A 301 1.55 -1.88 16.64
CA LYS A 301 0.24 -2.30 16.09
C LYS A 301 0.01 -3.80 16.20
N LEU A 302 1.03 -4.63 15.97
CA LEU A 302 0.95 -6.08 16.16
C LEU A 302 0.68 -6.43 17.63
N LEU A 303 1.41 -5.80 18.56
CA LEU A 303 1.17 -5.97 19.98
C LEU A 303 -0.24 -5.50 20.37
N GLN A 304 -0.70 -4.38 19.80
CA GLN A 304 -2.04 -3.87 20.01
C GLN A 304 -3.11 -4.91 19.60
N THR A 305 -2.95 -5.59 18.47
CA THR A 305 -3.86 -6.68 18.07
C THR A 305 -3.90 -7.82 19.09
N ILE A 306 -2.73 -8.22 19.62
CA ILE A 306 -2.64 -9.26 20.66
C ILE A 306 -3.36 -8.81 21.93
N VAL A 307 -3.10 -7.58 22.38
CA VAL A 307 -3.76 -7.00 23.56
C VAL A 307 -5.27 -6.93 23.35
N MET A 308 -5.72 -6.54 22.15
CA MET A 308 -7.14 -6.47 21.85
C MET A 308 -7.83 -7.83 21.96
N ALA A 309 -7.23 -8.86 21.35
CA ALA A 309 -7.72 -10.23 21.43
C ALA A 309 -7.73 -10.73 22.88
N PHE A 310 -6.60 -10.58 23.59
CA PHE A 310 -6.47 -11.04 24.96
C PHE A 310 -7.46 -10.36 25.91
N VAL A 311 -7.52 -9.03 25.93
CA VAL A 311 -8.41 -8.27 26.83
C VAL A 311 -9.88 -8.55 26.52
N GLY A 312 -10.25 -8.56 25.23
CA GLY A 312 -11.61 -8.87 24.81
C GLY A 312 -12.08 -10.25 25.30
N THR A 313 -11.27 -11.28 25.06
CA THR A 313 -11.59 -12.65 25.48
C THR A 313 -11.53 -12.85 26.99
N VAL A 314 -10.62 -12.19 27.71
CA VAL A 314 -10.55 -12.25 29.19
C VAL A 314 -11.80 -11.63 29.81
N LEU A 315 -12.19 -10.43 29.36
CA LEU A 315 -13.43 -9.80 29.82
C LEU A 315 -14.65 -10.67 29.50
N ALA A 316 -14.66 -11.29 28.32
CA ALA A 316 -15.74 -12.17 27.90
C ALA A 316 -15.83 -13.38 28.82
N SER A 317 -14.69 -13.99 29.16
CA SER A 317 -14.61 -15.12 30.07
C SER A 317 -15.12 -14.77 31.46
N ILE A 318 -14.73 -13.61 32.01
CA ILE A 318 -15.15 -13.14 33.34
C ILE A 318 -16.67 -12.95 33.40
N VAL A 319 -17.29 -12.46 32.33
CA VAL A 319 -18.75 -12.24 32.27
C VAL A 319 -19.51 -13.51 31.90
N ALA A 320 -19.00 -14.30 30.96
CA ALA A 320 -19.62 -15.53 30.51
C ALA A 320 -19.64 -16.61 31.61
N PHE A 321 -18.60 -16.68 32.44
CA PHE A 321 -18.50 -17.67 33.51
C PHE A 321 -19.67 -17.62 34.51
N PRO A 322 -20.00 -16.49 35.17
CA PRO A 322 -21.17 -16.42 36.04
C PRO A 322 -22.48 -16.61 35.27
N LEU A 323 -22.60 -16.08 34.06
CA LEU A 323 -23.81 -16.24 33.24
C LEU A 323 -24.04 -17.71 32.81
N ALA A 324 -22.98 -18.51 32.67
CA ALA A 324 -23.09 -19.92 32.34
C ALA A 324 -23.85 -20.71 33.41
N PHE A 325 -23.66 -20.41 34.70
CA PHE A 325 -24.43 -21.04 35.77
C PHE A 325 -25.93 -20.70 35.69
N LEU A 326 -26.27 -19.48 35.25
CA LEU A 326 -27.68 -19.10 34.98
C LEU A 326 -28.26 -19.89 33.80
N ALA A 327 -27.45 -20.17 32.78
CA ALA A 327 -27.84 -20.96 31.61
C ALA A 327 -27.83 -22.49 31.85
N ALA A 328 -27.16 -22.97 32.91
CA ALA A 328 -27.08 -24.39 33.24
C ALA A 328 -28.41 -24.89 33.87
N ARG A 329 -29.00 -25.93 33.28
CA ARG A 329 -30.35 -26.43 33.67
C ARG A 329 -30.34 -27.14 35.03
N ASN A 330 -29.19 -27.65 35.44
CA ASN A 330 -28.98 -28.30 36.74
C ASN A 330 -28.82 -27.30 37.89
N VAL A 331 -28.30 -26.10 37.64
CA VAL A 331 -28.02 -25.09 38.67
C VAL A 331 -29.19 -24.12 38.84
N THR A 332 -29.84 -23.69 37.75
CA THR A 332 -30.90 -22.66 37.81
C THR A 332 -32.30 -23.29 37.79
N PRO A 333 -33.08 -23.19 38.89
CA PRO A 333 -34.42 -23.78 38.97
C PRO A 333 -35.45 -23.08 38.05
N SER A 334 -35.26 -21.78 37.79
CA SER A 334 -36.16 -21.00 36.94
C SER A 334 -35.95 -21.30 35.45
N ARG A 335 -36.95 -21.93 34.82
CA ARG A 335 -36.93 -22.22 33.38
C ARG A 335 -36.87 -20.96 32.52
N ILE A 336 -37.47 -19.86 32.99
CA ILE A 336 -37.50 -18.59 32.26
C ILE A 336 -36.09 -17.98 32.24
N ALA A 337 -35.43 -17.87 33.40
CA ALA A 337 -34.07 -17.33 33.49
C ALA A 337 -33.09 -18.16 32.64
N ASN A 338 -33.16 -19.49 32.75
CA ASN A 338 -32.34 -20.39 31.95
C ASN A 338 -32.50 -20.16 30.44
N GLN A 339 -33.75 -20.07 29.98
CA GLN A 339 -34.06 -19.90 28.57
C GLN A 339 -33.64 -18.53 28.06
N VAL A 340 -33.89 -17.45 28.82
CA VAL A 340 -33.49 -16.09 28.46
C VAL A 340 -31.98 -15.99 28.31
N THR A 341 -31.19 -16.51 29.26
CA THR A 341 -29.73 -16.47 29.17
C THR A 341 -29.22 -17.29 27.97
N LYS A 342 -29.81 -18.44 27.68
CA LYS A 342 -29.46 -19.23 26.48
C LYS A 342 -29.77 -18.49 25.18
N ARG A 343 -30.91 -17.79 25.09
CA ARG A 343 -31.28 -17.00 23.92
C ARG A 343 -30.38 -15.77 23.77
N PHE A 344 -29.98 -15.15 24.89
CA PHE A 344 -29.02 -14.05 24.89
C PHE A 344 -27.67 -14.49 24.30
N PHE A 345 -27.13 -15.64 24.70
CA PHE A 345 -25.91 -16.17 24.09
C PHE A 345 -26.10 -16.51 22.60
N ASP A 346 -27.25 -17.07 22.21
CA ASP A 346 -27.55 -17.33 20.80
C ASP A 346 -27.58 -16.02 19.99
N PHE A 347 -28.15 -14.94 20.54
CA PHE A 347 -28.16 -13.63 19.91
C PHE A 347 -26.75 -13.06 19.74
N LEU A 348 -25.94 -13.04 20.80
CA LEU A 348 -24.56 -12.54 20.75
C LEU A 348 -23.71 -13.26 19.69
N ARG A 349 -23.91 -14.58 19.54
CA ARG A 349 -23.23 -15.41 18.52
C ARG A 349 -23.80 -15.26 17.11
N SER A 350 -25.06 -14.84 16.98
CA SER A 350 -25.72 -14.70 15.68
C SER A 350 -25.31 -13.41 14.97
N VAL A 351 -24.91 -12.39 15.74
CA VAL A 351 -24.41 -11.12 15.20
C VAL A 351 -22.92 -11.27 14.89
N ASP A 352 -22.55 -11.03 13.64
CA ASP A 352 -21.17 -11.10 13.18
C ASP A 352 -20.27 -10.08 13.91
N MET A 353 -19.02 -10.47 14.13
CA MET A 353 -18.03 -9.63 14.82
C MET A 353 -17.83 -8.27 14.13
N LEU A 354 -17.93 -8.19 12.81
CA LEU A 354 -17.82 -6.92 12.07
C LEU A 354 -18.98 -5.97 12.36
N ILE A 355 -20.20 -6.50 12.60
CA ILE A 355 -21.35 -5.69 12.97
C ILE A 355 -21.13 -5.08 14.36
N TRP A 356 -20.65 -5.88 15.32
CA TRP A 356 -20.27 -5.36 16.64
C TRP A 356 -19.15 -4.32 16.55
N ALA A 357 -18.13 -4.57 15.73
CA ALA A 357 -17.04 -3.63 15.51
C ALA A 357 -17.55 -2.31 14.94
N LEU A 358 -18.46 -2.33 13.96
CA LEU A 358 -19.06 -1.12 13.40
C LEU A 358 -19.91 -0.37 14.43
N PHE A 359 -20.71 -1.09 15.21
CA PHE A 359 -21.51 -0.51 16.28
C PHE A 359 -20.65 0.21 17.32
N PHE A 360 -19.61 -0.46 17.84
CA PHE A 360 -18.71 0.14 18.84
C PHE A 360 -17.80 1.22 18.25
N THR A 361 -17.44 1.12 16.97
CA THR A 361 -16.69 2.19 16.28
C THR A 361 -17.52 3.48 16.21
N ARG A 362 -18.85 3.37 16.03
CA ARG A 362 -19.73 4.55 16.04
C ARG A 362 -19.94 5.13 17.45
N GLY A 363 -19.84 4.30 18.49
CA GLY A 363 -19.96 4.73 19.89
C GLY A 363 -18.67 5.32 20.47
N PHE A 364 -17.53 4.65 20.29
CA PHE A 364 -16.24 5.01 20.88
C PHE A 364 -15.27 5.67 19.90
N GLY A 365 -15.60 5.71 18.61
CA GLY A 365 -14.67 6.06 17.55
C GLY A 365 -13.84 4.86 17.06
N PRO A 366 -13.11 5.02 15.95
CA PRO A 366 -12.20 4.00 15.45
C PRO A 366 -11.01 3.84 16.41
N GLY A 367 -10.72 2.61 16.82
CA GLY A 367 -9.58 2.33 17.69
C GLY A 367 -9.60 0.96 18.34
N PRO A 368 -8.56 0.64 19.14
CA PRO A 368 -8.45 -0.65 19.82
C PRO A 368 -9.60 -0.94 20.78
N LEU A 369 -10.17 0.08 21.42
CA LEU A 369 -11.30 -0.07 22.34
C LEU A 369 -12.53 -0.68 21.64
N ALA A 370 -12.88 -0.17 20.45
CA ALA A 370 -14.01 -0.69 19.68
C ALA A 370 -13.81 -2.16 19.28
N GLY A 371 -12.59 -2.54 18.87
CA GLY A 371 -12.27 -3.92 18.54
C GLY A 371 -12.29 -4.84 19.77
N MET A 372 -11.76 -4.40 20.91
CA MET A 372 -11.86 -5.14 22.18
C MET A 372 -13.31 -5.39 22.58
N SER A 373 -14.17 -4.37 22.49
CA SER A 373 -15.60 -4.51 22.79
C SER A 373 -16.31 -5.46 21.82
N ALA A 374 -15.96 -5.44 20.54
CA ALA A 374 -16.52 -6.38 19.57
C ALA A 374 -16.17 -7.84 19.92
N ILE A 375 -14.88 -8.11 20.20
CA ILE A 375 -14.43 -9.44 20.64
C ILE A 375 -15.14 -9.83 21.94
N PHE A 376 -15.21 -8.92 22.91
CA PHE A 376 -15.86 -9.15 24.19
C PHE A 376 -17.31 -9.64 24.03
N PHE A 377 -18.14 -8.96 23.22
CA PHE A 377 -19.54 -9.33 23.03
C PHE A 377 -19.69 -10.66 22.27
N THR A 378 -18.94 -10.85 21.19
CA THR A 378 -18.99 -12.09 20.40
C THR A 378 -18.51 -13.30 21.21
N ASP A 379 -17.40 -13.16 21.93
CA ASP A 379 -16.82 -14.24 22.75
C ASP A 379 -17.69 -14.55 23.96
N THR A 380 -18.38 -13.56 24.55
CA THR A 380 -19.28 -13.81 25.70
C THR A 380 -20.38 -14.80 25.33
N GLY A 381 -20.97 -14.67 24.14
CA GLY A 381 -21.96 -15.62 23.64
C GLY A 381 -21.37 -17.00 23.37
N THR A 382 -20.15 -17.04 22.81
CA THR A 382 -19.46 -18.29 22.48
C THR A 382 -19.06 -19.07 23.72
N LEU A 383 -18.37 -18.42 24.65
CA LEU A 383 -17.89 -19.00 25.91
C LEU A 383 -19.04 -19.36 26.84
N GLY A 384 -20.09 -18.53 26.91
CA GLY A 384 -21.26 -18.82 27.74
C GLY A 384 -21.96 -20.13 27.37
N LYS A 385 -22.01 -20.44 26.07
CA LYS A 385 -22.54 -21.73 25.55
C LYS A 385 -21.58 -22.89 25.74
N LEU A 386 -20.28 -22.62 25.77
CA LEU A 386 -19.27 -23.65 25.99
C LEU A 386 -19.21 -24.08 27.47
N TYR A 387 -19.44 -23.14 28.39
CA TYR A 387 -19.38 -23.38 29.84
C TYR A 387 -20.69 -23.93 30.45
N SER A 388 -21.85 -23.77 29.78
CA SER A 388 -23.18 -24.18 30.28
C SER A 388 -23.76 -25.38 29.55
#